data_AF-A0A8T5BMW2-F1
#
_entry.id   AF-A0A8T5BMW2-F1
#
_cell.length_a   1.000
_cell.length_b   1.000
_cell.length_c   1.000
_cell.angle_alpha   90.00
_cell.angle_beta   90.00
_cell.angle_gamma   90.00
#
_symmetry.space_group_name_H-M   'P 1'
#
loop_
_entity.id
_entity.type
_entity.pdbx_description
1 polymer ?
#
loop_
_entity_poly.entity_id
_entity_poly.type
_entity_poly.pdbx_seq_one_letter_code
_entity_poly.pdbx_strand_id
1 'polypeptide(L)'
;MSEEEFLAVIKRHPEVIVEALEKKPNALTNLMLKLAPWDRFATKEDIKMLLEFMEKRFNAIDKRFEELKSYSDKRFEDINKRFEDLRSYSDKRFEDINKRFEDINRRFEDVNRRFEDMNKRFEDLTRYVDKRIGLVEKLLIGFNIPILAAVITILIRVFLLGL
;
A
#
# COMPACT_ATOMS: atom_id res chain seq x y z
N MET A 1 8.42 35.81 -85.60
CA MET A 1 7.55 35.74 -84.40
C MET A 1 8.47 35.76 -83.21
N SER A 2 8.29 36.75 -82.34
CA SER A 2 9.06 36.84 -81.09
C SER A 2 8.63 35.74 -80.11
N GLU A 3 9.48 35.41 -79.14
CA GLU A 3 9.17 34.42 -78.10
C GLU A 3 7.92 34.83 -77.29
N GLU A 4 7.74 36.13 -77.07
CA GLU A 4 6.58 36.70 -76.39
C GLU A 4 5.28 36.53 -77.21
N GLU A 5 5.34 36.75 -78.52
CA GLU A 5 4.21 36.50 -79.43
C GLU A 5 3.83 35.02 -79.45
N PHE A 6 4.82 34.13 -79.49
CA PHE A 6 4.59 32.69 -79.48
C PHE A 6 3.94 32.21 -78.18
N LEU A 7 4.42 32.70 -77.03
CA LEU A 7 3.83 32.40 -75.73
C LEU A 7 2.42 32.98 -75.58
N ALA A 8 2.15 34.16 -76.16
CA ALA A 8 0.81 34.75 -76.16
C ALA A 8 -0.19 33.91 -76.98
N VAL A 9 0.24 33.36 -78.12
CA VAL A 9 -0.57 32.47 -78.96
C VAL A 9 -0.86 31.16 -78.23
N ILE A 10 0.16 30.53 -77.62
CA ILE A 10 0.00 29.30 -76.85
C ILE A 10 -0.94 29.48 -75.65
N LYS A 11 -0.85 30.60 -74.92
CA LYS A 11 -1.74 30.88 -73.79
C LYS A 11 -3.19 31.08 -74.20
N ARG A 12 -3.43 31.61 -75.41
CA ARG A 12 -4.78 31.84 -75.96
C ARG A 12 -5.36 30.58 -76.62
N HIS A 13 -4.51 29.68 -77.12
CA HIS A 13 -4.89 28.47 -77.85
C HIS A 13 -4.08 27.24 -77.38
N PRO A 14 -4.33 26.72 -76.17
CA PRO A 14 -3.61 25.56 -75.64
C PRO A 14 -3.82 24.27 -76.44
N GLU A 15 -4.93 24.15 -77.17
CA GLU A 15 -5.26 23.05 -78.08
C GLU A 15 -4.20 22.84 -79.17
N VAL A 16 -3.50 23.90 -79.59
CA VAL A 16 -2.41 23.83 -80.58
C VAL A 16 -1.24 22.99 -80.06
N ILE A 17 -0.99 22.99 -78.75
CA ILE A 17 0.04 22.13 -78.14
C ILE A 17 -0.42 20.67 -78.19
N VAL A 18 -1.68 20.39 -77.85
CA VAL A 18 -2.23 19.03 -77.83
C VAL A 18 -2.18 18.44 -79.25
N GLU A 19 -2.64 19.18 -80.25
CA GLU A 19 -2.61 18.77 -81.66
C GLU A 19 -1.16 18.57 -82.17
N ALA A 20 -0.23 19.42 -81.75
CA ALA A 20 1.19 19.27 -82.09
C ALA A 20 1.83 18.04 -81.43
N LEU A 21 1.41 17.68 -80.21
CA LEU A 21 1.86 16.47 -79.51
C LEU A 21 1.24 15.20 -80.11
N GLU A 22 -0.03 15.25 -80.55
CA GLU A 22 -0.69 14.13 -81.23
C GLU A 22 -0.07 13.85 -82.60
N LYS A 23 0.27 14.89 -83.37
CA LYS A 23 0.95 14.77 -84.68
C LYS A 23 2.40 14.30 -84.56
N LYS A 24 3.02 14.40 -83.38
CA LYS A 24 4.40 13.95 -83.12
C LYS A 24 4.46 13.19 -81.79
N PRO A 25 4.17 11.89 -81.77
CA PRO A 25 4.16 11.07 -80.55
C PRO A 25 5.48 11.15 -79.75
N ASN A 26 6.61 11.25 -80.44
CA ASN A 26 7.94 11.36 -79.84
C ASN A 26 8.19 12.70 -79.13
N ALA A 27 7.42 13.75 -79.44
CA ALA A 27 7.53 15.05 -78.80
C ALA A 27 7.14 14.96 -77.31
N LEU A 28 6.13 14.15 -76.97
CA LEU A 28 5.75 13.89 -75.59
C LEU A 28 6.88 13.17 -74.84
N THR A 29 7.48 12.15 -75.43
CA THR A 29 8.62 11.41 -74.85
C THR A 29 9.82 12.32 -74.60
N ASN A 30 10.17 13.18 -75.57
CA ASN A 30 11.27 14.13 -75.44
C ASN A 30 10.99 15.23 -74.42
N LEU A 31 9.74 15.67 -74.31
CA LEU A 31 9.30 16.64 -73.30
C LEU A 31 9.38 16.03 -71.90
N MET A 32 8.90 14.79 -71.74
CA MET A 32 8.98 14.04 -70.48
C MET A 32 10.44 13.85 -70.04
N LEU A 33 11.33 13.46 -70.95
CA LEU A 33 12.77 13.37 -70.71
C LEU A 33 13.42 14.68 -70.24
N LYS A 34 12.97 15.82 -70.78
CA LYS A 34 13.46 17.15 -70.37
C LYS A 34 12.89 17.61 -69.03
N LEU A 35 11.62 17.30 -68.75
CA LEU A 35 10.91 17.73 -67.53
C LEU A 35 11.25 16.87 -66.32
N ALA A 36 11.37 15.55 -66.52
CA ALA A 36 11.67 14.57 -65.49
C ALA A 36 12.62 13.50 -66.08
N PRO A 37 13.94 13.75 -66.05
CA PRO A 37 14.89 12.79 -66.57
C PRO A 37 14.86 11.48 -65.75
N TRP A 38 15.12 10.35 -66.42
CA TRP A 38 14.92 9.00 -65.86
C TRP A 38 15.78 8.71 -64.62
N ASP A 39 16.87 9.45 -64.46
CA ASP A 39 17.79 9.43 -63.31
C ASP A 39 17.14 9.94 -62.01
N ARG A 40 16.00 10.65 -62.09
CA ARG A 40 15.27 11.13 -60.91
C ARG A 40 14.27 10.12 -60.34
N PHE A 41 14.03 9.01 -61.02
CA PHE A 41 13.11 7.98 -60.56
C PHE A 41 13.85 6.92 -59.76
N ALA A 42 13.23 6.45 -58.67
CA ALA A 42 13.75 5.34 -57.89
C ALA A 42 13.84 4.09 -58.76
N THR A 43 15.01 3.47 -58.74
CA THR A 43 15.28 2.21 -59.42
C THR A 43 14.86 1.03 -58.55
N LYS A 44 14.81 -0.17 -59.15
CA LYS A 44 14.61 -1.41 -58.40
C LYS A 44 15.71 -1.64 -57.34
N GLU A 45 16.93 -1.19 -57.61
CA GLU A 45 18.05 -1.32 -56.68
C GLU A 45 17.87 -0.38 -55.49
N ASP A 46 17.39 0.85 -55.70
CA ASP A 46 17.07 1.79 -54.61
C ASP A 46 16.02 1.21 -53.66
N ILE A 47 14.98 0.58 -54.22
CA ILE A 47 13.94 -0.10 -53.44
C ILE A 47 14.52 -1.30 -52.68
N LYS A 48 15.37 -2.10 -53.32
CA LYS A 48 16.02 -3.25 -52.69
C LYS A 48 16.92 -2.83 -51.53
N MET A 49 17.75 -1.81 -51.72
CA MET A 49 18.60 -1.25 -50.65
C MET A 49 17.76 -0.74 -49.48
N LEU A 50 16.62 -0.09 -49.76
CA LEU A 50 15.69 0.37 -48.72
C LEU A 50 15.09 -0.81 -47.94
N LEU A 51 14.66 -1.88 -48.63
CA LEU A 51 14.11 -3.08 -47.99
C LEU A 51 15.15 -3.78 -47.11
N GLU A 52 16.38 -3.95 -47.60
CA GLU A 52 17.48 -4.53 -46.82
C GLU A 52 17.81 -3.68 -45.58
N PHE A 53 17.80 -2.35 -45.71
CA PHE A 53 17.99 -1.44 -44.59
C PHE A 53 16.84 -1.54 -43.57
N MET A 54 15.59 -1.62 -44.04
CA MET A 54 14.42 -1.80 -43.18
C MET A 54 14.49 -3.13 -42.43
N GLU A 55 14.82 -4.23 -43.10
CA GLU A 55 14.95 -5.55 -42.48
C GLU A 55 16.03 -5.55 -41.39
N LYS A 56 17.20 -4.95 -41.65
CA LYS A 56 18.25 -4.77 -40.62
C LYS A 56 17.75 -3.99 -39.42
N ARG A 57 16.97 -2.93 -39.65
CA ARG A 57 16.39 -2.13 -38.55
C ARG A 57 15.33 -2.90 -37.77
N PHE A 58 14.47 -3.68 -38.43
CA PHE A 58 13.47 -4.52 -37.76
C PHE A 58 14.14 -5.59 -36.90
N ASN A 59 15.13 -6.31 -37.45
CA ASN A 59 15.89 -7.31 -36.69
C ASN A 59 16.58 -6.68 -35.45
N ALA A 60 17.10 -5.46 -35.57
CA ALA A 60 17.69 -4.75 -34.44
C ALA A 60 16.64 -4.33 -33.39
N ILE A 61 15.42 -3.99 -33.81
CA ILE A 61 14.30 -3.67 -32.92
C ILE A 61 13.85 -4.94 -32.17
N ASP A 62 13.68 -6.05 -32.88
CA ASP A 62 13.25 -7.33 -32.28
C ASP A 62 14.24 -7.78 -31.20
N LYS A 63 15.55 -7.69 -31.49
CA LYS A 63 16.59 -8.02 -30.52
C LYS A 63 16.52 -7.15 -29.26
N ARG A 64 16.31 -5.84 -29.42
CA ARG A 64 16.13 -4.92 -28.30
C ARG A 64 14.85 -5.21 -27.52
N PHE A 65 13.80 -5.65 -28.19
CA PHE A 65 12.53 -6.02 -27.56
C PHE A 65 12.69 -7.29 -26.73
N GLU A 66 13.39 -8.30 -27.24
CA GLU A 66 13.74 -9.52 -26.49
C GLU A 66 14.59 -9.20 -25.25
N GLU A 67 15.61 -8.35 -25.39
CA GLU A 67 16.44 -7.88 -24.27
C GLU A 67 15.60 -7.16 -23.21
N LEU A 68 14.71 -6.27 -23.62
CA LEU A 68 13.81 -5.55 -22.72
C LEU A 68 12.85 -6.49 -22.00
N LYS A 69 12.28 -7.46 -22.71
CA LYS A 69 11.41 -8.50 -22.13
C LYS A 69 12.17 -9.33 -21.11
N SER A 70 13.34 -9.85 -21.45
CA SER A 70 14.17 -10.65 -20.54
C SER A 70 14.57 -9.86 -19.29
N TYR A 71 14.93 -8.58 -19.45
CA TYR A 71 15.25 -7.71 -18.33
C TYR A 71 14.02 -7.45 -17.44
N SER A 72 12.85 -7.23 -18.05
CA SER A 72 11.58 -7.06 -17.33
C SER A 72 11.23 -8.32 -16.53
N ASP A 73 11.32 -9.50 -17.14
CA ASP A 73 11.03 -10.78 -16.48
C ASP A 73 11.96 -10.98 -15.26
N LYS A 74 13.26 -10.73 -15.41
CA LYS A 74 14.22 -10.78 -14.29
C LYS A 74 13.90 -9.77 -13.18
N ARG A 75 13.50 -8.55 -13.53
CA ARG A 75 13.07 -7.52 -12.57
C ARG A 75 11.83 -7.98 -11.80
N PHE A 76 10.86 -8.56 -12.48
CA PHE A 76 9.65 -9.10 -11.83
C PHE A 76 9.96 -10.27 -10.91
N GLU A 77 10.86 -11.16 -11.30
CA GLU A 77 11.30 -12.28 -10.45
C GLU A 77 12.02 -11.79 -9.17
N ASP A 78 12.91 -10.80 -9.28
CA ASP A 78 13.56 -10.17 -8.11
C ASP A 78 12.53 -9.50 -7.19
N ILE A 79 11.54 -8.80 -7.76
CA ILE A 79 10.45 -8.19 -6.99
C ILE A 79 9.64 -9.27 -6.25
N ASN A 80 9.25 -10.34 -6.93
CA ASN A 80 8.49 -11.43 -6.32
C ASN A 80 9.25 -12.05 -5.15
N LYS A 81 10.55 -12.31 -5.33
CA LYS A 81 11.40 -12.84 -4.27
C LYS A 81 11.46 -11.92 -3.05
N ARG A 82 11.63 -10.61 -3.27
CA ARG A 82 11.60 -9.63 -2.16
C ARG A 82 10.25 -9.58 -1.45
N PHE A 83 9.16 -9.72 -2.18
CA PHE A 83 7.82 -9.80 -1.59
C PHE A 83 7.64 -11.07 -0.73
N GLU A 84 8.13 -12.21 -1.20
CA GLU A 84 8.12 -13.45 -0.41
C GLU A 84 8.97 -13.33 0.86
N ASP A 85 10.16 -12.75 0.76
CA ASP A 85 11.03 -12.50 1.91
C ASP A 85 10.37 -11.57 2.95
N LEU A 86 9.73 -10.48 2.48
CA LEU A 86 8.99 -9.56 3.34
C LEU A 86 7.80 -10.24 4.03
N ARG A 87 7.06 -11.09 3.29
CA ARG A 87 5.94 -11.85 3.84
C ARG A 87 6.43 -12.82 4.92
N SER A 88 7.46 -13.60 4.63
CA SER A 88 8.05 -14.55 5.60
C SER A 88 8.57 -13.84 6.85
N TYR A 89 9.22 -12.68 6.68
CA TYR A 89 9.67 -11.86 7.80
C TYR A 89 8.50 -11.36 8.67
N SER A 90 7.45 -10.86 8.02
CA SER A 90 6.23 -10.40 8.68
C SER A 90 5.58 -11.52 9.48
N ASP A 91 5.39 -12.69 8.88
CA ASP A 91 4.80 -13.86 9.53
C ASP A 91 5.58 -14.26 10.78
N LYS A 92 6.91 -14.32 10.70
CA LYS A 92 7.78 -14.61 11.86
C LYS A 92 7.64 -13.57 12.97
N ARG A 93 7.56 -12.28 12.62
CA ARG A 93 7.35 -11.22 13.62
C ARG A 93 5.99 -11.31 14.29
N PHE A 94 4.93 -11.61 13.54
CA PHE A 94 3.60 -11.81 14.11
C PHE A 94 3.58 -13.03 15.05
N GLU A 95 4.26 -14.12 14.70
CA GLU A 95 4.37 -15.29 15.57
C GLU A 95 5.10 -14.97 16.89
N ASP A 96 6.21 -14.20 16.83
CA ASP A 96 6.92 -13.73 18.03
C ASP A 96 6.03 -12.83 18.91
N ILE A 97 5.29 -11.91 18.29
CA ILE A 97 4.32 -11.05 19.00
C ILE A 97 3.26 -11.91 19.70
N ASN A 98 2.70 -12.90 19.02
CA ASN A 98 1.71 -13.81 19.60
C ASN A 98 2.27 -14.55 20.82
N LYS A 99 3.49 -15.10 20.72
CA LYS A 99 4.16 -15.76 21.86
C LYS A 99 4.35 -14.82 23.06
N ARG A 100 4.70 -13.55 22.81
CA ARG A 100 4.82 -12.54 23.87
C ARG A 100 3.48 -12.21 24.51
N PHE A 101 2.41 -12.13 23.72
CA PHE A 101 1.05 -11.93 24.25
C PHE A 101 0.58 -13.11 25.10
N GLU A 102 0.84 -14.35 24.67
CA GLU A 102 0.57 -15.54 25.48
C GLU A 102 1.31 -15.51 26.81
N ASP A 103 2.59 -15.11 26.81
CA ASP A 103 3.36 -14.96 28.05
C ASP A 103 2.80 -13.90 28.98
N ILE A 104 2.40 -12.74 28.43
CA ILE A 104 1.72 -11.67 29.17
C ILE A 104 0.43 -12.20 29.80
N ASN A 105 -0.38 -12.95 29.05
CA ASN A 105 -1.63 -13.53 29.57
C ASN A 105 -1.36 -14.47 30.76
N ARG A 106 -0.36 -15.36 30.66
CA ARG A 106 0.02 -16.24 31.77
C ARG A 106 0.45 -15.45 33.02
N ARG A 107 1.20 -14.36 32.83
CA ARG A 107 1.61 -13.49 33.94
C ARG A 107 0.42 -12.76 34.57
N PHE A 108 -0.55 -12.31 33.77
CA PHE A 108 -1.78 -11.71 34.28
C PHE A 108 -2.63 -12.72 35.06
N GLU A 109 -2.75 -13.95 34.58
CA GLU A 109 -3.42 -15.03 35.32
C GLU A 109 -2.74 -15.28 36.68
N ASP A 110 -1.41 -15.29 36.72
CA ASP A 110 -0.67 -15.44 37.98
C ASP A 110 -0.91 -14.29 38.96
N VAL A 111 -0.89 -13.05 38.44
CA VAL A 111 -1.22 -11.86 39.22
C VAL A 111 -2.64 -11.96 39.78
N ASN A 112 -3.62 -12.38 38.97
CA ASN A 112 -5.00 -12.56 39.43
C ASN A 112 -5.10 -13.58 40.56
N ARG A 113 -4.42 -14.74 40.44
CA ARG A 113 -4.37 -15.74 41.52
C ARG A 113 -3.80 -15.18 42.81
N ARG A 114 -2.73 -14.37 42.73
CA ARG A 114 -2.13 -13.73 43.90
C ARG A 114 -3.05 -12.68 44.54
N PHE A 115 -3.80 -11.93 43.73
CA PHE A 115 -4.84 -11.02 44.24
C PHE A 115 -5.97 -11.78 44.93
N GLU A 116 -6.44 -12.90 44.37
CA GLU A 116 -7.44 -13.75 45.02
C GLU A 116 -6.95 -14.30 46.38
N ASP A 117 -5.71 -14.77 46.46
CA ASP A 117 -5.11 -15.22 47.73
C ASP A 117 -5.03 -14.08 48.75
N MET A 118 -4.59 -12.89 48.32
CA MET A 118 -4.53 -11.71 49.17
C MET A 118 -5.92 -11.30 49.69
N ASN A 119 -6.94 -11.35 48.83
CA ASN A 119 -8.33 -11.07 49.23
C ASN A 119 -8.81 -12.05 50.29
N LYS A 120 -8.55 -13.36 50.13
CA LYS A 120 -8.90 -14.37 51.15
C LYS A 120 -8.21 -14.09 52.48
N ARG A 121 -6.93 -13.76 52.47
CA ARG A 121 -6.18 -13.40 53.69
C ARG A 121 -6.73 -12.14 54.35
N PHE A 122 -7.17 -11.17 53.57
CA PHE A 122 -7.79 -9.94 54.07
C PHE A 122 -9.16 -10.22 54.69
N GLU A 123 -9.98 -11.08 54.07
CA GLU A 123 -11.25 -11.55 54.65
C GLU A 123 -11.05 -12.33 55.96
N ASP A 124 -10.03 -13.19 56.03
CA ASP A 124 -9.66 -13.91 57.25
C ASP A 124 -9.24 -12.95 58.36
N LEU A 125 -8.41 -11.95 58.04
CA LEU A 125 -8.00 -10.91 58.97
C LEU A 125 -9.19 -10.10 59.48
N THR A 126 -10.08 -9.70 58.58
CA THR A 126 -11.29 -8.94 58.91
C THR A 126 -12.17 -9.74 59.88
N ARG A 127 -12.43 -11.01 59.58
CA ARG A 127 -13.17 -11.92 60.47
C ARG A 127 -12.50 -12.10 61.83
N TYR A 128 -11.18 -12.16 61.88
CA TYR A 128 -10.44 -12.25 63.13
C TYR A 128 -10.59 -10.98 63.98
N VAL A 129 -10.43 -9.81 63.35
CA VAL A 129 -10.58 -8.50 64.00
C VAL A 129 -12.00 -8.32 64.52
N ASP A 130 -13.02 -8.62 63.72
CA ASP A 130 -14.43 -8.53 64.12
C ASP A 130 -14.73 -9.39 65.36
N LYS A 131 -14.21 -10.63 65.39
CA LYS A 131 -14.34 -11.50 66.57
C LYS A 131 -13.68 -10.90 67.81
N ARG A 132 -12.47 -10.34 67.68
CA ARG A 132 -11.76 -9.70 68.80
C ARG A 132 -12.51 -8.47 69.31
N ILE A 133 -12.98 -7.62 68.41
CA ILE A 133 -13.78 -6.43 68.75
C ILE A 133 -15.06 -6.86 69.47
N GLY A 134 -15.81 -7.83 68.94
CA GLY A 134 -17.03 -8.32 69.58
C GLY A 134 -16.80 -8.93 70.97
N LEU A 135 -15.65 -9.56 71.22
CA LEU A 135 -15.28 -10.01 72.57
C LEU A 135 -15.02 -8.83 73.51
N VAL A 136 -14.29 -7.81 73.05
CA VAL A 136 -14.02 -6.59 73.83
C VAL A 136 -15.31 -5.84 74.15
N GLU A 137 -16.20 -5.65 73.17
CA GLU A 137 -17.51 -5.04 73.37
C GLU A 137 -18.33 -5.77 74.43
N LYS A 138 -18.38 -7.11 74.37
CA LYS A 138 -19.08 -7.93 75.37
C LYS A 138 -18.48 -7.79 76.77
N LEU A 139 -17.16 -7.76 76.90
CA LEU A 139 -16.50 -7.55 78.20
C LEU A 139 -16.80 -6.15 78.74
N LEU A 140 -16.68 -5.11 77.91
CA LEU A 140 -16.98 -3.73 78.29
C LEU A 140 -18.44 -3.58 78.77
N ILE A 141 -19.41 -4.11 78.02
CA ILE A 141 -20.82 -4.08 78.40
C ILE A 141 -21.05 -4.90 79.68
N GLY A 142 -20.48 -6.11 79.75
CA GLY A 142 -20.65 -7.04 80.85
C GLY A 142 -20.11 -6.55 82.18
N PHE A 143 -19.00 -5.80 82.20
CA PHE A 143 -18.47 -5.19 83.43
C PHE A 143 -19.14 -3.86 83.76
N ASN A 144 -19.41 -3.00 82.76
CA ASN A 144 -19.92 -1.65 83.03
C ASN A 144 -21.40 -1.64 83.48
N ILE A 145 -22.27 -2.50 82.92
CA ILE A 145 -23.70 -2.52 83.30
C ILE A 145 -23.90 -2.86 84.79
N PRO A 146 -23.31 -3.94 85.34
CA PRO A 146 -23.47 -4.26 86.76
C PRO A 146 -22.88 -3.20 87.70
N ILE A 147 -21.74 -2.61 87.33
CA ILE A 147 -21.13 -1.51 88.12
C ILE A 147 -22.07 -0.31 88.16
N LEU A 148 -22.59 0.12 87.01
CA LEU A 148 -23.57 1.22 86.94
C LEU A 148 -24.84 0.89 87.73
N ALA A 149 -25.37 -0.32 87.61
CA ALA A 149 -26.55 -0.75 88.37
C ALA A 149 -26.29 -0.76 89.89
N ALA A 150 -25.11 -1.20 90.33
CA ALA A 150 -24.71 -1.17 91.73
C ALA A 150 -24.58 0.26 92.26
N VAL A 151 -23.94 1.16 91.50
CA VAL A 151 -23.83 2.59 91.85
C VAL A 151 -25.20 3.24 91.97
N ILE A 152 -26.09 3.01 90.99
CA ILE A 152 -27.47 3.52 91.03
C ILE A 152 -28.22 2.99 92.27
N THR A 153 -28.08 1.70 92.57
CA THR A 153 -28.72 1.08 93.74
C THR A 153 -28.24 1.71 95.05
N ILE A 154 -26.94 1.99 95.17
CA ILE A 154 -26.36 2.66 96.33
C ILE A 154 -26.91 4.09 96.45
N LEU A 155 -26.93 4.86 95.36
CA LEU A 155 -27.45 6.23 95.36
C LEU A 155 -28.93 6.30 95.77
N ILE A 156 -29.76 5.38 95.26
CA ILE A 156 -31.18 5.27 95.64
C ILE A 156 -31.32 4.97 97.13
N ARG A 157 -30.51 4.05 97.68
CA ARG A 157 -30.55 3.73 99.11
C ARG A 157 -30.17 4.92 99.99
N VAL A 158 -29.12 5.67 99.64
CA VAL A 158 -28.70 6.87 100.37
C VAL A 158 -29.82 7.92 100.35
N PHE A 159 -30.45 8.14 99.20
CA PHE A 159 -31.53 9.11 99.06
C PHE A 159 -32.81 8.72 99.82
N LEU A 160 -33.21 7.43 99.79
CA LEU A 160 -34.44 6.96 100.44
C LEU A 160 -34.31 6.78 101.96
N LEU A 161 -33.13 6.40 102.47
CA LEU A 161 -32.93 6.14 103.90
C LEU A 161 -32.57 7.40 104.71
N GLY A 162 -32.43 8.56 104.07
CA GLY A 162 -32.29 9.85 104.76
C GLY A 162 -31.06 9.91 105.67
N LEU A 163 -29.87 9.73 105.08
CA LEU A 163 -28.60 10.14 105.69
C LEU A 163 -28.03 11.32 104.91
#